data_AF-A0A0S3U9L1-F1
#
_entry.id   AF-A0A0S3U9L1-F1
#
_cell.length_a   1.000
_cell.length_b   1.000
_cell.length_c   1.000
_cell.angle_alpha   90.00
_cell.angle_beta   90.00
_cell.angle_gamma   90.00
#
_symmetry.space_group_name_H-M   'P 1'
#
loop_
_entity.id
_entity.type
_entity.pdbx_description
1 polymer ?
#
loop_
_entity_poly.entity_id
_entity_poly.type
_entity_poly.pdbx_seq_one_letter_code
_entity_poly.pdbx_strand_id
1 'polypeptide(L)' 'MTDSNQSNTVPCPHCKELVQKGATTCPHCKKAIFSTDPSMNAVLGLVSFVVLFGLLWTGTNWIAKMQTEQTYRDVQQMMK' A
#
# COMPACT_ATOMS: atom_id res chain seq x y z
N MET A 1 -31.19 -11.29 -32.31
CA MET A 1 -29.76 -11.67 -32.33
C MET A 1 -29.05 -10.82 -31.30
N THR A 2 -28.49 -11.40 -30.24
CA THR A 2 -27.73 -10.66 -29.23
C THR A 2 -26.25 -10.74 -29.57
N ASP A 3 -25.73 -9.71 -30.23
CA ASP A 3 -24.30 -9.52 -30.46
C ASP A 3 -23.61 -9.13 -29.14
N SER A 4 -23.24 -10.15 -28.36
CA SER A 4 -22.44 -10.00 -27.14
C SER A 4 -21.00 -10.42 -27.40
N ASN A 5 -20.33 -9.75 -28.33
CA ASN A 5 -18.88 -9.88 -28.47
C ASN A 5 -18.23 -8.76 -27.65
N GLN A 6 -18.13 -9.00 -26.34
CA GLN A 6 -17.26 -8.21 -25.46
C GLN A 6 -15.83 -8.39 -25.96
N SER A 7 -15.39 -7.45 -26.80
CA SER A 7 -14.02 -7.37 -27.25
C SER A 7 -13.14 -7.17 -26.00
N ASN A 8 -12.50 -8.26 -25.56
CA ASN A 8 -11.56 -8.28 -24.44
C ASN A 8 -10.22 -7.62 -24.83
N THR A 9 -10.29 -6.50 -25.52
CA THR A 9 -9.16 -5.76 -26.05
C THR A 9 -9.25 -4.30 -25.66
N VAL A 10 -8.16 -3.74 -25.18
CA VAL A 10 -8.01 -2.33 -24.80
C VAL A 10 -6.91 -1.71 -25.65
N PRO A 11 -6.98 -0.41 -25.98
CA PRO A 11 -5.90 0.26 -26.71
C PRO A 11 -4.66 0.37 -25.81
N CYS A 12 -3.49 0.05 -26.37
CA CYS A 12 -2.21 0.23 -25.70
C CYS A 12 -1.98 1.72 -25.41
N PRO A 13 -1.61 2.12 -24.18
CA PRO A 13 -1.38 3.52 -23.83
C PRO A 13 -0.19 4.17 -24.57
N HIS A 14 0.69 3.36 -25.18
CA HIS A 14 1.89 3.84 -25.86
C HIS A 14 1.73 3.96 -27.36
N CYS A 15 1.21 2.92 -28.02
CA CYS A 15 1.11 2.85 -29.48
C CYS A 15 -0.33 2.86 -30.00
N LYS A 16 -1.33 2.92 -29.10
CA LYS A 16 -2.78 2.92 -29.40
C LYS A 16 -3.32 1.66 -30.09
N GLU A 17 -2.45 0.68 -30.33
CA GLU A 17 -2.83 -0.60 -30.92
C GLU A 17 -3.70 -1.42 -29.96
N LEU A 18 -4.64 -2.18 -30.49
CA LEU A 18 -5.53 -3.04 -29.71
C LEU A 18 -4.75 -4.21 -29.11
N VAL A 19 -4.76 -4.32 -27.79
CA VAL A 19 -4.11 -5.39 -27.04
C VAL A 19 -5.10 -6.10 -26.15
N GLN A 20 -4.81 -7.35 -25.76
CA GLN A 20 -5.68 -8.11 -24.86
C GLN A 20 -5.75 -7.43 -23.48
N LYS A 21 -6.96 -7.36 -22.91
CA LYS A 21 -7.20 -6.81 -21.57
C LYS A 21 -6.46 -7.66 -20.54
N GLY A 22 -5.58 -7.04 -19.74
CA GLY A 22 -4.70 -7.73 -18.80
C GLY A 22 -3.33 -8.12 -19.36
N ALA A 23 -3.02 -7.80 -20.62
CA ALA A 23 -1.67 -7.96 -21.15
C ALA A 23 -0.69 -7.06 -20.38
N THR A 24 0.36 -7.65 -19.81
CA THR A 24 1.41 -6.92 -19.08
C THR A 24 2.40 -6.22 -20.02
N THR A 25 2.47 -6.66 -21.27
CA THR A 25 3.38 -6.13 -22.30
C THR A 25 2.66 -6.04 -23.64
N CYS A 26 2.88 -4.94 -24.37
CA CYS A 26 2.35 -4.78 -25.72
C CYS A 26 3.13 -5.67 -26.71
N PRO A 27 2.50 -6.52 -27.54
CA PRO A 27 3.21 -7.28 -28.56
C PRO A 27 3.76 -6.41 -29.70
N HIS A 28 3.15 -5.25 -29.95
CA HIS A 28 3.54 -4.36 -31.05
C HIS A 28 4.71 -3.45 -30.66
N CYS A 29 4.57 -2.70 -29.57
CA CYS A 29 5.61 -1.75 -29.14
C CYS A 29 6.56 -2.33 -28.08
N LYS A 30 6.31 -3.53 -27.57
CA LYS A 30 7.11 -4.22 -26.54
C LYS A 30 7.25 -3.45 -25.22
N LYS A 31 6.46 -2.39 -25.02
CA LYS A 31 6.42 -1.64 -23.77
C LYS A 31 5.50 -2.31 -22.75
N ALA A 32 5.88 -2.20 -21.48
CA ALA A 32 5.05 -2.66 -20.38
C ALA A 32 3.74 -1.85 -20.35
N ILE A 33 2.63 -2.59 -20.27
CA ILE A 33 1.29 -2.05 -20.08
C ILE A 33 0.95 -2.40 -18.64
N PHE A 34 1.36 -1.52 -17.73
CA PHE A 34 0.85 -1.59 -16.37
C PHE A 34 -0.60 -1.11 -16.43
N SER A 35 -1.54 -2.05 -16.40
CA SER A 35 -2.89 -1.72 -15.99
C SER A 35 -2.77 -1.23 -14.55
N THR A 36 -2.91 0.07 -14.33
CA THR A 36 -3.07 0.60 -12.98
C THR A 36 -4.42 0.12 -12.48
N ASP A 37 -4.46 -1.12 -12.01
CA ASP A 37 -5.67 -1.67 -11.42
C ASP A 37 -5.93 -0.87 -10.12
N PRO A 38 -7.09 -0.20 -10.01
CA PRO A 38 -7.38 0.67 -8.86
C PRO A 38 -7.31 -0.08 -7.52
N SER A 39 -7.50 -1.40 -7.54
CA SER A 39 -7.34 -2.29 -6.40
C SER A 39 -5.91 -2.31 -5.84
N MET A 40 -4.89 -2.22 -6.69
CA MET A 40 -3.49 -2.35 -6.25
C MET A 40 -3.00 -1.07 -5.53
N ASN A 41 -3.50 0.10 -5.95
CA ASN A 41 -3.26 1.36 -5.24
C ASN A 41 -3.91 1.37 -3.85
N ALA A 42 -5.11 0.79 -3.72
CA ALA A 42 -5.78 0.64 -2.44
C ALA A 42 -4.98 -0.29 -1.50
N VAL A 43 -4.49 -1.42 -2.02
CA VAL A 43 -3.63 -2.33 -1.24
C VAL A 43 -2.34 -1.63 -0.78
N LEU A 44 -1.67 -0.89 -1.67
CA LEU A 44 -0.43 -0.18 -1.33
C LEU A 44 -0.66 0.91 -0.27
N GLY A 45 -1.80 1.60 -0.34
CA GLY A 45 -2.23 2.58 0.66
C GLY A 45 -2.45 1.95 2.03
N LEU A 46 -3.15 0.81 2.08
CA LEU A 46 -3.39 0.07 3.33
C LEU A 46 -2.08 -0.44 3.95
N VAL A 47 -1.17 -0.98 3.14
CA VAL A 47 0.14 -1.46 3.63
C VAL A 47 0.95 -0.29 4.20
N SER A 48 1.02 0.84 3.50
CA SER A 48 1.69 2.05 4.02
C SER A 48 1.08 2.52 5.34
N PHE A 49 -0.25 2.51 5.44
CA PHE A 49 -0.95 2.94 6.65
C PHE A 49 -0.65 2.02 7.84
N VAL A 50 -0.71 0.70 7.65
CA VAL A 50 -0.40 -0.27 8.72
C VAL A 50 1.04 -0.15 9.20
N VAL A 51 2.00 0.03 8.28
CA VAL A 51 3.42 0.20 8.64
C VAL A 51 3.64 1.50 9.41
N LEU A 52 3.14 2.63 8.91
CA LEU A 52 3.27 3.93 9.61
C LEU A 52 2.61 3.90 10.99
N PHE A 53 1.41 3.33 11.07
CA PHE A 53 0.68 3.22 12.32
C PHE A 53 1.37 2.29 13.32
N GLY A 54 1.92 1.16 12.86
CA GLY A 54 2.72 0.26 13.70
C GLY A 54 4.00 0.92 14.24
N LEU A 55 4.68 1.73 13.43
CA LEU A 55 5.85 2.51 13.87
C LEU A 55 5.48 3.59 14.88
N LEU A 56 4.36 4.28 14.68
CA LEU A 56 3.84 5.27 15.64
C LEU A 56 3.46 4.61 16.97
N TRP A 57 2.84 3.43 16.94
CA TRP A 57 2.41 2.72 18.15
C TRP A 57 3.56 2.09 18.94
N THR A 58 4.57 1.56 18.24
CA THR A 58 5.77 1.03 18.90
C THR A 58 6.62 2.13 19.50
N GLY A 59 6.64 3.33 18.89
CA GLY A 59 7.29 4.51 19.45
C GLY A 59 6.69 4.97 20.78
N THR A 60 5.36 4.96 20.94
CA THR A 60 4.70 5.39 22.19
C THR A 60 4.88 4.39 23.34
N ASN A 61 4.93 3.09 23.05
CA ASN A 61 5.18 2.05 24.07
C ASN A 61 6.58 2.12 24.70
N TRP A 62 7.59 2.63 23.98
CA TRP A 62 8.94 2.77 24.53
C TRP A 62 9.07 3.96 25.50
N ILE A 63 8.38 5.07 25.21
CA ILE A 63 8.37 6.27 26.05
C ILE A 63 7.67 6.01 27.39
N ALA A 64 6.58 5.23 27.38
CA ALA A 64 5.85 4.87 28.60
C ALA A 64 6.71 4.10 29.61
N LYS A 65 7.62 3.23 29.13
CA LYS A 65 8.49 2.41 30.00
C LYS A 65 9.49 3.26 30.80
N MET A 66 10.01 4.35 30.20
CA MET A 66 11.02 5.21 30.84
C MET A 66 10.43 6.05 31.99
N GLN A 67 9.17 6.51 31.86
CA GLN A 67 8.54 7.36 32.88
C GLN A 67 8.29 6.62 34.20
N THR A 68 7.87 5.35 34.12
CA THR A 68 7.58 4.54 35.30
C THR A 68 8.78 4.30 36.21
N GLU A 69 9.98 4.11 35.64
CA GLU A 69 11.19 3.88 36.44
C GLU A 69 11.61 5.13 37.20
N GLN A 70 11.42 6.31 36.60
CA GLN A 70 11.75 7.59 37.21
C GLN A 70 10.75 7.95 38.32
N THR A 71 9.45 7.81 38.06
CA THR A 71 8.40 8.01 39.08
C THR A 71 8.56 7.07 40.27
N TYR A 72 8.95 5.81 40.06
CA TYR A 72 9.19 4.87 41.15
C TYR A 72 10.36 5.30 42.05
N ARG A 73 11.43 5.86 41.47
CA ARG A 73 12.59 6.37 42.21
C ARG A 73 12.25 7.60 43.05
N ASP A 74 11.49 8.55 42.49
CA ASP A 74 11.06 9.76 43.20
C ASP A 74 10.15 9.42 44.38
N VAL A 75 9.17 8.52 44.20
CA VAL A 75 8.28 8.07 45.28
C VAL A 75 9.06 7.39 46.42
N GLN A 76 10.08 6.59 46.09
CA GLN A 76 10.94 5.94 47.09
C GLN A 76 11.80 6.95 47.88
N GLN A 77 12.21 8.06 47.27
CA GLN A 77 12.93 9.13 48.00
C GLN A 77 12.01 9.95 48.89
N MET A 78 10.72 10.07 48.56
CA MET A 78 9.73 10.72 49.42
C MET A 78 9.32 9.89 50.64
N MET A 79 9.55 8.57 50.61
CA MET A 79 9.23 7.64 51.70
C MET A 79 10.41 7.37 52.66
N LYS A 80 11.55 8.04 52.46
CA LYS A 80 12.74 7.97 53.33
C LYS A 80 12.91 9.25 54.13
#